data_AF-A0A383B6K1-F1
#
_entry.id   AF-A0A383B6K1-F1
#
_cell.length_a   1.000
_cell.length_b   1.000
_cell.length_c   1.000
_cell.angle_alpha   90.00
_cell.angle_beta   90.00
_cell.angle_gamma   90.00
#
_symmetry.space_group_name_H-M   'P 1'
#
loop_
_entity.id
_entity.type
_entity.pdbx_description
1 polymer ?
#
loop_
_entity_poly.entity_id
_entity_poly.type
_entity_poly.pdbx_seq_one_letter_code
_entity_poly.pdbx_strand_id
1 'polypeptide(L)' 'KNPRHPTTWHARDYGLVAANPFGKRYFKAGDGALTLQKGETVTFAYRFFFHEDSNEKIDIPTHYKTWGESYRHKANFK' A
#
# COMPACT_ATOMS: atom_id res chain seq x y z
N LYS A 1 5.87 -9.53 2.51
CA LYS A 1 6.16 -8.07 2.52
C LYS A 1 5.46 -7.45 1.32
N ASN A 2 4.68 -6.37 1.47
CA ASN A 2 3.96 -5.76 0.35
C ASN A 2 4.95 -5.06 -0.61
N PRO A 3 4.95 -5.36 -1.91
CA PRO A 3 5.88 -4.74 -2.85
C PRO A 3 5.77 -3.21 -2.82
N ARG A 4 6.93 -2.54 -2.78
CA ARG A 4 7.03 -1.07 -2.80
C ARG A 4 6.32 -0.34 -1.65
N HIS A 5 6.27 -0.97 -0.47
CA HIS A 5 5.92 -0.33 0.79
C HIS A 5 7.16 0.24 1.51
N PRO A 6 7.10 1.45 2.12
CA PRO A 6 6.00 2.43 2.05
C PRO A 6 5.82 3.00 0.64
N THR A 7 4.59 3.38 0.31
CA THR A 7 4.19 3.82 -1.04
C THR A 7 3.86 5.31 -1.06
N THR A 8 4.00 5.95 -2.21
CA THR A 8 3.67 7.37 -2.38
C THR A 8 2.18 7.57 -2.58
N TRP A 9 1.66 8.77 -2.30
CA TRP A 9 0.28 9.14 -2.61
C TRP A 9 0.20 9.92 -3.92
N HIS A 10 -0.89 9.72 -4.66
CA HIS A 10 -1.23 10.50 -5.85
C HIS A 10 -2.56 11.19 -5.59
N ALA A 11 -2.54 12.52 -5.50
CA ALA A 11 -3.73 13.36 -5.38
C ALA A 11 -3.85 14.29 -6.61
N ARG A 12 -5.08 14.56 -7.06
CA ARG A 12 -5.41 15.50 -8.14
C ARG A 12 -6.68 16.28 -7.83
N ASP A 13 -6.79 17.48 -8.42
CA ASP A 13 -7.89 18.43 -8.26
C ASP A 13 -9.25 17.93 -8.77
N TYR A 14 -9.25 16.98 -9.71
CA TYR A 14 -10.46 16.28 -10.16
C TYR A 14 -10.95 15.16 -9.21
N GLY A 15 -10.48 15.14 -7.96
CA GLY A 15 -10.96 14.23 -6.92
C GLY A 15 -10.27 12.87 -6.83
N LEU A 16 -9.19 12.64 -7.57
CA LEU A 16 -8.40 11.41 -7.43
C LEU A 16 -7.51 11.48 -6.19
N VAL A 17 -7.61 10.46 -5.33
CA VAL A 17 -6.69 10.20 -4.21
C VAL A 17 -6.42 8.69 -4.14
N ALA A 18 -5.18 8.27 -4.38
CA ALA A 18 -4.83 6.86 -4.41
C ALA A 18 -3.40 6.59 -3.92
N ALA A 19 -3.20 5.41 -3.33
CA ALA A 19 -1.87 4.85 -3.11
C ALA A 19 -1.22 4.55 -4.46
N ASN A 20 0.00 5.05 -4.69
CA ASN A 20 0.72 4.94 -5.94
C ASN A 20 2.11 4.28 -5.73
N PRO A 21 2.22 2.95 -5.92
CA PRO A 21 3.51 2.26 -5.84
C PRO A 21 4.41 2.53 -7.05
N PHE A 22 3.98 3.28 -8.05
CA PHE A 22 4.76 3.61 -9.25
C PHE A 22 5.24 5.06 -9.29
N GLY A 23 5.00 5.85 -8.24
CA GLY A 23 5.35 7.27 -8.17
C GLY A 23 6.85 7.58 -8.11
N LYS A 24 7.74 6.59 -7.97
CA LYS A 24 9.18 6.80 -7.74
C LYS A 24 9.82 7.78 -8.72
N ARG A 25 9.51 7.68 -10.02
CA ARG A 25 10.06 8.58 -11.04
C ARG A 25 9.67 10.03 -10.81
N TYR A 26 8.40 10.26 -10.49
CA TYR A 26 7.88 11.60 -10.19
C TYR A 26 8.58 12.21 -8.98
N PHE A 27 8.78 11.42 -7.93
CA PHE A 27 9.45 11.85 -6.69
C PHE A 27 10.99 11.72 -6.74
N LYS A 28 11.58 11.50 -7.92
CA LYS A 28 13.04 11.37 -8.13
C LYS A 28 13.69 10.29 -7.24
N ALA A 29 12.94 9.23 -6.92
CA ALA A 29 13.35 8.10 -6.09
C ALA A 29 13.69 6.84 -6.92
N GLY A 30 14.16 7.03 -8.15
CA GLY A 30 14.50 5.98 -9.13
C GLY A 30 13.50 5.84 -10.29
N ASP A 31 13.77 4.91 -11.20
CA ASP A 31 13.08 4.76 -12.49
C ASP A 31 11.58 4.43 -12.40
N GLY A 32 11.15 3.77 -11.32
CA GLY A 32 9.73 3.47 -11.08
C GLY A 32 9.16 2.29 -11.87
N ALA A 33 9.86 1.78 -12.88
CA ALA A 33 9.48 0.56 -13.59
C ALA A 33 9.44 -0.67 -12.66
N LEU A 34 8.35 -1.46 -12.74
CA LEU A 34 8.25 -2.80 -12.15
C LEU A 34 8.16 -3.80 -13.29
N THR A 35 9.21 -4.56 -13.52
CA THR A 35 9.23 -5.57 -14.56
C THR A 35 8.87 -6.92 -13.96
N LEU A 36 7.98 -7.65 -14.64
CA LEU A 36 7.66 -9.04 -14.34
C LEU A 36 8.06 -9.89 -15.54
N GLN A 37 8.73 -11.00 -15.27
CA GLN A 37 9.02 -12.01 -16.28
C GLN A 37 7.75 -12.79 -16.62
N LYS A 38 7.80 -13.51 -17.76
CA LYS A 38 6.70 -14.37 -18.18
C LYS A 38 6.41 -15.41 -17.08
N GLY A 39 5.17 -15.41 -16.59
CA GLY A 39 4.70 -16.34 -15.55
C GLY A 39 4.87 -15.82 -14.12
N GLU A 40 5.54 -14.69 -13.90
CA GLU A 40 5.60 -14.07 -12.58
C GLU A 40 4.28 -13.38 -12.22
N THR A 41 3.96 -13.41 -10.93
CA THR A 41 2.82 -12.71 -10.36
C THR A 41 3.31 -11.77 -9.26
N VAL A 42 2.72 -10.58 -9.20
CA VAL A 42 2.89 -9.67 -8.08
C VAL A 42 1.54 -9.42 -7.44
N THR A 43 1.50 -9.50 -6.11
CA THR A 43 0.29 -9.19 -5.34
C THR A 43 0.55 -7.97 -4.48
N PHE A 44 -0.32 -6.97 -4.61
CA PHE A 44 -0.34 -5.80 -3.74
C PHE A 44 -1.49 -5.92 -2.74
N ALA A 45 -1.18 -5.71 -1.47
CA ALA A 45 -2.16 -5.80 -0.39
C ALA A 45 -2.57 -4.40 0.07
N TYR A 46 -3.87 -4.13 0.10
CA TYR A 46 -4.44 -2.89 0.62
C TYR A 46 -5.59 -3.19 1.56
N ARG A 47 -5.86 -2.25 2.46
CA ARG A 47 -7.02 -2.28 3.35
C ARG A 47 -7.60 -0.88 3.43
N PHE A 48 -8.92 -0.80 3.28
CA PHE A 48 -9.67 0.35 3.75
C PHE A 48 -10.08 0.10 5.20
N PHE A 49 -9.90 1.12 6.03
CA PHE A 49 -10.26 1.09 7.44
C PHE A 49 -11.11 2.31 7.72
N PHE A 50 -12.37 2.06 8.03
CA PHE A 50 -13.34 3.09 8.40
C PHE A 50 -13.60 2.97 9.89
N HIS A 51 -13.64 4.09 10.58
CA HIS A 51 -13.98 4.20 12.00
C HIS A 51 -14.76 5.50 12.21
N GLU A 52 -15.57 5.54 13.26
CA GLU A 52 -16.43 6.70 13.57
C GLU A 52 -15.69 7.77 14.38
N ASP A 53 -14.62 7.40 15.06
CA ASP A 53 -13.82 8.30 15.88
C ASP A 53 -12.95 9.25 15.04
N SER A 54 -12.38 10.28 15.68
CA SER A 54 -11.33 11.09 15.04
C SER A 54 -9.98 10.35 15.02
N ASN A 55 -9.04 10.80 14.18
CA ASN A 55 -7.72 10.17 14.09
C ASN A 55 -6.91 10.26 15.39
N GLU A 56 -7.21 11.23 16.28
CA GLU A 56 -6.53 11.33 17.59
C GLU A 56 -7.07 10.33 18.62
N LYS A 57 -8.28 9.82 18.43
CA LYS A 57 -8.98 8.92 19.35
C LYS A 57 -8.78 7.45 19.03
N ILE A 58 -8.06 7.15 17.95
CA ILE A 58 -7.85 5.80 17.46
C ILE A 58 -6.37 5.49 17.28
N ASP A 59 -5.96 4.31 17.72
CA ASP A 59 -4.59 3.82 17.55
C ASP A 59 -4.42 3.20 16.15
N ILE A 60 -4.30 4.08 15.14
CA ILE A 60 -4.03 3.70 13.75
C ILE A 60 -2.79 2.78 13.66
N PRO A 61 -1.65 3.07 14.34
CA PRO A 61 -0.49 2.18 14.34
C PRO A 61 -0.80 0.73 14.74
N THR A 62 -1.55 0.53 15.83
CA THR A 62 -1.91 -0.82 16.29
C THR A 62 -2.81 -1.52 15.28
N HIS A 63 -3.85 -0.86 14.77
CA HIS A 63 -4.72 -1.45 13.73
C HIS A 63 -3.96 -1.81 12.45
N TYR A 64 -3.01 -0.98 12.03
CA TYR A 64 -2.14 -1.24 10.89
C TYR A 64 -1.24 -2.46 11.15
N LYS A 65 -0.60 -2.52 12.32
CA LYS A 65 0.26 -3.64 12.73
C LYS A 65 -0.52 -4.96 12.75
N THR A 66 -1.67 -5.00 13.43
CA THR A 66 -2.52 -6.20 13.51
C THR A 66 -2.94 -6.68 12.12
N TRP A 67 -3.31 -5.78 11.22
CA TRP A 67 -3.62 -6.16 9.84
C TRP A 67 -2.39 -6.74 9.13
N GLY A 68 -1.25 -6.05 9.21
CA GLY A 68 -0.01 -6.48 8.59
C GLY A 68 0.46 -7.86 9.05
N GLU A 69 0.23 -8.20 10.32
CA GLU A 69 0.50 -9.53 10.89
C GLU A 69 -0.52 -10.58 10.40
N SER A 70 -1.82 -10.25 10.41
CA SER A 70 -2.87 -11.17 9.94
C SER A 70 -2.73 -11.52 8.45
N TYR A 71 -2.36 -10.54 7.62
CA TYR A 71 -2.17 -10.76 6.19
C TYR A 71 -1.01 -11.70 5.94
N ARG A 72 0.10 -11.57 6.69
CA ARG A 72 1.24 -12.49 6.60
C ARG A 72 0.87 -13.93 6.93
N HIS A 73 -0.16 -14.15 7.75
CA HIS A 73 -0.60 -15.49 8.14
C HIS A 73 -1.59 -16.12 7.15
N LYS A 74 -2.47 -15.32 6.52
CA LYS A 74 -3.40 -15.81 5.48
C LYS A 74 -2.75 -15.97 4.11
N ALA A 75 -1.62 -15.29 3.91
CA ALA A 75 -0.77 -15.33 2.74
C ALA A 75 0.07 -16.63 2.65
N ASN A 76 -0.58 -17.80 2.66
CA ASN A 76 -0.01 -19.00 2.04
C ASN A 76 -0.03 -18.82 0.50
N PHE A 77 0.71 -17.82 0.03
CA PHE A 77 0.95 -17.63 -1.40
C PHE A 77 1.75 -18.85 -1.88
N LYS A 78 1.11 -19.66 -2.72
CA LYS A 78 1.87 -20.55 -3.61
C LYS A 78 2.74 -19.71 -4.54
#